data_AF-A0A4Y2U1H5-F1
#
_entry.id   AF-A0A4Y2U1H5-F1
#
_cell.length_a   1.000
_cell.length_b   1.000
_cell.length_c   1.000
_cell.angle_alpha   90.00
_cell.angle_beta   90.00
_cell.angle_gamma   90.00
#
_symmetry.space_group_name_H-M   'P 1'
#
loop_
_entity.id
_entity.type
_entity.pdbx_description
1 polymer ?
#
loop_
_entity_poly.entity_id
_entity_poly.type
_entity_poly.pdbx_seq_one_letter_code
_entity_poly.pdbx_strand_id
1 'polypeptide(L)'
;MHRTSAAYKLRFGVAGTFEENLLEDLKHEKFSLNIDESMSNNNEKIVTVLVNYLRNDKIVAEHLQSFSVASVNSALLFEGIVKLLEENNIPWRNLMSVLLDSCNVMLGKKLRLESRLGEKCPHLLDIGRDCKAIL
;
A
#
# COMPACT_ATOMS: atom_id res chain seq x y z
N MET A 1 14.74 -31.10 -9.60
CA MET A 1 13.62 -30.49 -10.37
C MET A 1 12.26 -30.78 -9.71
N HIS A 2 12.00 -30.27 -8.49
CA HIS A 2 10.70 -30.49 -7.81
C HIS A 2 10.14 -29.26 -7.07
N ARG A 3 10.91 -28.14 -7.00
CA ARG A 3 10.50 -26.91 -6.31
C ARG A 3 9.62 -25.98 -7.17
N THR A 4 9.52 -26.23 -8.48
CA THR A 4 8.86 -25.34 -9.43
C THR A 4 7.34 -25.52 -9.49
N SER A 5 6.79 -26.73 -9.27
CA SER A 5 5.34 -26.94 -9.40
C SER A 5 4.53 -26.23 -8.31
N ALA A 6 4.96 -26.31 -7.05
CA ALA A 6 4.28 -25.64 -5.94
C ALA A 6 4.38 -24.11 -6.06
N ALA A 7 5.58 -23.58 -6.34
CA ALA A 7 5.78 -22.14 -6.54
C ALA A 7 4.98 -21.61 -7.75
N TYR A 8 4.91 -22.37 -8.84
CA TYR A 8 4.10 -22.03 -10.01
C TYR A 8 2.61 -21.98 -9.67
N LYS A 9 2.09 -23.01 -8.98
CA LYS A 9 0.68 -23.04 -8.54
C LYS A 9 0.34 -21.92 -7.56
N LEU A 10 1.25 -21.59 -6.65
CA LEU A 10 1.08 -20.44 -5.75
C LEU A 10 1.03 -19.14 -6.54
N ARG A 11 1.97 -18.90 -7.46
CA ARG A 11 2.07 -17.64 -8.20
C ARG A 11 0.97 -17.44 -9.24
N PHE A 12 0.61 -18.49 -9.98
CA PHE A 12 -0.31 -18.39 -11.13
C PHE A 12 -1.68 -19.01 -10.88
N GLY A 13 -1.88 -19.65 -9.73
CA GLY A 13 -3.19 -20.15 -9.30
C GLY A 13 -3.68 -19.37 -8.08
N VAL A 14 -3.02 -19.56 -6.94
CA VAL A 14 -3.55 -19.09 -5.64
C VAL A 14 -3.40 -17.58 -5.44
N ALA A 15 -2.30 -16.98 -5.89
CA ALA A 15 -2.03 -15.55 -5.68
C ALA A 15 -3.10 -14.64 -6.29
N GLY A 16 -3.57 -14.97 -7.49
CA GLY A 16 -4.66 -14.21 -8.13
C GLY A 16 -5.94 -14.22 -7.30
N THR A 17 -6.30 -15.37 -6.74
CA THR A 17 -7.48 -15.47 -5.86
C THR A 17 -7.31 -14.65 -4.56
N PHE A 18 -6.11 -14.61 -3.98
CA PHE A 18 -5.86 -13.76 -2.81
C PHE A 18 -5.97 -12.28 -3.15
N GLU A 19 -5.41 -11.87 -4.30
CA GLU A 19 -5.49 -10.50 -4.79
C GLU A 19 -6.95 -10.09 -5.07
N GLU A 20 -7.71 -10.92 -5.80
CA GLU A 20 -9.12 -10.67 -6.09
C GLU A 20 -9.96 -10.51 -4.81
N ASN A 21 -9.78 -11.41 -3.84
CA ASN A 21 -10.50 -11.35 -2.57
C ASN A 21 -10.11 -10.10 -1.76
N LEU A 22 -8.83 -9.75 -1.72
CA LEU A 22 -8.37 -8.54 -1.05
C LEU A 22 -8.98 -7.30 -1.71
N LEU A 23 -8.91 -7.18 -3.03
CA LEU A 23 -9.47 -6.05 -3.77
C LEU A 23 -10.98 -5.91 -3.55
N GLU A 24 -11.70 -7.03 -3.49
CA GLU A 24 -13.13 -7.01 -3.20
C GLU A 24 -13.41 -6.47 -1.79
N ASP A 25 -12.66 -6.91 -0.79
CA ASP A 25 -12.80 -6.39 0.57
C ASP A 25 -12.52 -4.89 0.64
N LEU A 26 -11.49 -4.38 -0.06
CA LEU A 26 -11.18 -2.94 -0.07
C LEU A 26 -12.29 -2.08 -0.70
N LYS A 27 -13.14 -2.66 -1.56
CA LYS A 27 -14.30 -1.95 -2.13
C LYS A 27 -15.44 -1.76 -1.13
N HIS A 28 -15.55 -2.65 -0.14
CA HIS A 28 -16.67 -2.65 0.82
C HIS A 28 -16.25 -2.13 2.20
N GLU A 29 -15.03 -2.44 2.62
CA GLU A 29 -14.53 -2.14 3.96
C GLU A 29 -13.67 -0.88 4.00
N LYS A 30 -13.61 -0.28 5.20
CA LYS A 30 -12.68 0.81 5.49
C LYS A 30 -11.28 0.26 5.71
N PHE A 31 -10.28 0.94 5.18
CA PHE A 31 -8.89 0.48 5.25
C PHE A 31 -7.88 1.60 5.44
N SER A 32 -6.69 1.23 5.88
CA SER A 32 -5.51 2.10 5.98
C SER A 32 -4.37 1.52 5.16
N LEU A 33 -3.55 2.38 4.54
CA LEU A 33 -2.34 1.96 3.85
C LEU A 33 -1.11 2.20 4.70
N ASN A 34 -0.23 1.21 4.77
CA ASN A 34 1.11 1.35 5.33
C ASN A 34 2.11 1.22 4.18
N ILE A 35 2.84 2.30 3.90
CA ILE A 35 3.81 2.36 2.81
C ILE A 35 5.20 2.43 3.41
N ASP A 36 6.01 1.44 3.08
CA ASP A 36 7.39 1.32 3.52
C ASP A 36 8.35 1.40 2.32
N GLU A 37 9.52 1.99 2.56
CA GLU A 37 10.62 2.07 1.60
C GLU A 37 11.80 1.24 2.13
N SER A 38 12.11 0.15 1.42
CA SER A 38 13.30 -0.66 1.68
C SER A 38 14.33 -0.52 0.56
N MET A 39 15.59 -0.84 0.85
CA MET A 39 16.62 -0.96 -0.18
C MET A 39 16.89 -2.43 -0.49
N SER A 40 16.90 -2.77 -1.77
CA SER A 40 17.33 -4.08 -2.25
C SER A 40 18.85 -4.21 -2.19
N ASN A 41 19.34 -5.45 -2.30
CA ASN A 41 20.77 -5.75 -2.37
C ASN A 41 21.46 -5.14 -3.60
N ASN A 42 20.69 -4.66 -4.59
CA ASN A 42 21.19 -4.03 -5.82
C ASN A 42 21.10 -2.49 -5.75
N ASN A 43 20.93 -1.90 -4.56
CA ASN A 43 20.70 -0.47 -4.34
C ASN A 43 19.43 0.09 -5.02
N GLU A 44 18.48 -0.77 -5.38
CA GLU A 44 17.17 -0.32 -5.84
C GLU A 44 16.26 -0.06 -4.64
N LYS A 45 15.42 0.98 -4.71
CA LYS A 45 14.43 1.25 -3.67
C LYS A 45 13.17 0.45 -3.97
N ILE A 46 12.76 -0.41 -3.05
CA ILE A 46 11.53 -1.17 -3.14
C ILE A 46 10.51 -0.49 -2.24
N VAL A 47 9.43 -0.03 -2.85
CA VAL A 47 8.25 0.45 -2.12
C VAL A 47 7.32 -0.73 -1.90
N THR A 48 6.93 -0.95 -0.65
CA THR A 48 5.96 -1.96 -0.25
C THR A 48 4.73 -1.28 0.31
N VAL A 49 3.56 -1.68 -0.20
CA VAL A 49 2.26 -1.20 0.23
C VAL A 49 1.55 -2.36 0.94
N LEU A 50 1.34 -2.18 2.24
CA LEU A 50 0.49 -3.04 3.05
C LEU A 50 -0.85 -2.35 3.27
N VAL A 51 -1.88 -3.15 3.50
CA VAL A 51 -3.22 -2.66 3.82
C VAL A 51 -3.71 -3.30 5.11
N ASN A 52 -4.24 -2.46 6.00
CA ASN A 52 -4.92 -2.92 7.21
C ASN A 52 -6.41 -2.62 7.09
N TYR A 53 -7.25 -3.61 7.38
CA TYR A 53 -8.71 -3.49 7.33
C TYR A 53 -9.35 -4.52 8.26
N LEU A 54 -10.65 -4.35 8.51
CA LEU A 54 -11.43 -5.28 9.34
C LEU A 54 -11.97 -6.41 8.47
N ARG A 55 -11.63 -7.66 8.80
CA ARG A 55 -12.19 -8.87 8.17
C ARG A 55 -12.62 -9.84 9.27
N ASN A 56 -13.89 -10.20 9.30
CA ASN A 56 -14.46 -11.11 10.30
C ASN A 56 -14.13 -10.71 11.76
N ASP A 57 -14.40 -9.44 12.10
CA ASP A 57 -14.13 -8.84 13.42
C ASP A 57 -12.66 -8.85 13.86
N LYS A 58 -11.73 -9.02 12.91
CA LYS A 58 -10.28 -8.98 13.15
C LYS A 58 -9.62 -7.97 12.24
N ILE A 59 -8.69 -7.20 12.79
CA ILE A 59 -7.79 -6.38 11.98
C ILE A 59 -6.81 -7.34 11.32
N VAL A 60 -6.78 -7.31 9.99
CA VAL A 60 -5.82 -8.06 9.18
C VAL A 60 -4.89 -7.09 8.48
N ALA A 61 -3.62 -7.47 8.38
CA ALA A 61 -2.60 -6.76 7.62
C ALA A 61 -2.19 -7.64 6.44
N GLU A 62 -2.43 -7.18 5.22
CA GLU A 62 -2.12 -7.96 4.01
C GLU A 62 -1.21 -7.15 3.07
N HIS A 63 -0.38 -7.88 2.32
CA HIS A 63 0.44 -7.30 1.27
C HIS A 63 -0.42 -7.01 0.05
N LEU A 64 -0.44 -5.74 -0.38
CA LEU A 64 -1.20 -5.33 -1.54
C LEU A 64 -0.32 -5.29 -2.78
N GLN A 65 0.82 -4.59 -2.71
CA GLN A 65 1.73 -4.50 -3.85
C GLN A 65 3.15 -4.11 -3.41
N SER A 66 4.15 -4.57 -4.16
CA SER A 66 5.52 -4.06 -4.08
C SER A 66 6.02 -3.69 -5.47
N PHE A 67 6.78 -2.61 -5.57
CA PHE A 67 7.37 -2.17 -6.83
C PHE A 67 8.75 -1.53 -6.60
N SER A 68 9.66 -1.77 -7.55
CA SER A 68 11.00 -1.18 -7.54
C SER A 68 10.98 0.19 -8.23
N VAL A 69 11.61 1.19 -7.63
CA VAL A 69 11.80 2.52 -8.19
C VAL A 69 13.25 2.94 -8.08
N ALA A 70 13.77 3.58 -9.13
CA ALA A 70 15.12 4.16 -9.10
C ALA A 70 15.24 5.27 -8.04
N SER A 71 14.14 6.01 -7.81
CA SER A 71 14.04 6.96 -6.71
C SER A 71 12.59 7.07 -6.24
N VAL A 72 12.38 7.09 -4.93
CA VAL A 72 11.05 7.33 -4.36
C VAL A 72 10.73 8.81 -4.45
N ASN A 73 9.74 9.18 -5.26
CA ASN A 73 9.20 10.55 -5.38
C ASN A 73 7.74 10.55 -4.93
N SER A 74 7.29 11.59 -4.21
CA SER A 74 5.89 11.73 -3.80
C SER A 74 4.92 11.69 -4.98
N ALA A 75 5.33 12.20 -6.14
CA ALA A 75 4.51 12.14 -7.35
C ALA A 75 4.27 10.69 -7.82
N LEU A 76 5.33 9.88 -7.85
CA LEU A 76 5.26 8.47 -8.27
C LEU A 76 4.45 7.64 -7.26
N LEU A 77 4.61 7.90 -5.96
CA LEU A 77 3.80 7.25 -4.94
C LEU A 77 2.32 7.62 -5.07
N PHE A 78 2.02 8.90 -5.27
CA PHE A 78 0.66 9.36 -5.48
C PHE A 78 0.03 8.72 -6.73
N GLU A 79 0.73 8.75 -7.86
CA GLU A 79 0.28 8.13 -9.10
C GLU A 79 0.08 6.63 -8.94
N GLY A 80 0.97 5.95 -8.21
CA GLY A 80 0.81 4.52 -7.87
C GLY A 80 -0.44 4.24 -7.05
N ILE A 81 -0.72 5.04 -6.02
CA ILE A 81 -1.93 4.93 -5.19
C ILE A 81 -3.18 5.22 -6.03
N VAL A 82 -3.16 6.29 -6.84
CA VAL A 82 -4.28 6.64 -7.72
C VAL A 82 -4.57 5.51 -8.68
N LYS A 83 -3.54 5.00 -9.36
CA LYS A 83 -3.65 3.89 -10.30
C LYS A 83 -4.22 2.64 -9.62
N LEU A 84 -3.69 2.28 -8.45
CA LEU A 84 -4.15 1.15 -7.66
C LEU A 84 -5.64 1.27 -7.30
N LEU A 85 -6.11 2.43 -6.82
CA LEU A 85 -7.52 2.59 -6.45
C LEU A 85 -8.42 2.67 -7.68
N GLU A 86 -8.05 3.45 -8.69
CA GLU A 86 -8.89 3.70 -9.87
C GLU A 86 -8.98 2.46 -10.78
N GLU A 87 -7.88 1.76 -11.07
CA GLU A 87 -7.91 0.54 -11.90
C GLU A 87 -8.69 -0.60 -11.26
N ASN A 88 -8.67 -0.68 -9.91
CA ASN A 88 -9.39 -1.71 -9.16
C ASN A 88 -10.79 -1.28 -8.69
N ASN A 89 -11.26 -0.09 -9.10
CA ASN A 89 -12.56 0.47 -8.70
C ASN A 89 -12.77 0.55 -7.18
N ILE A 90 -11.71 0.82 -6.43
CA ILE A 90 -11.75 0.98 -4.98
C ILE A 90 -12.24 2.41 -4.66
N PRO A 91 -13.34 2.57 -3.91
CA PRO A 91 -13.84 3.90 -3.55
C PRO A 91 -12.85 4.64 -2.65
N TRP A 92 -12.44 5.84 -3.05
CA TRP A 92 -11.60 6.72 -2.22
C TRP A 92 -12.15 6.96 -0.82
N ARG A 93 -13.49 6.96 -0.66
CA ARG A 93 -14.17 7.09 0.63
C ARG A 93 -13.82 5.99 1.64
N ASN A 94 -13.26 4.87 1.20
CA ASN A 94 -12.91 3.74 2.05
C ASN A 94 -11.48 3.85 2.59
N LEU A 95 -10.63 4.65 1.94
CA LEU A 95 -9.29 4.94 2.42
C LEU A 95 -9.37 5.90 3.61
N MET A 96 -9.14 5.38 4.81
CA MET A 96 -9.24 6.14 6.06
C MET A 96 -7.93 6.81 6.45
N SER A 97 -6.80 6.13 6.24
CA SER A 97 -5.50 6.68 6.61
C SER A 97 -4.36 6.15 5.77
N VAL A 98 -3.28 6.92 5.74
CA VAL A 98 -2.00 6.51 5.17
C VAL A 98 -0.92 6.72 6.23
N LEU A 99 -0.14 5.66 6.46
CA LEU A 99 1.08 5.66 7.25
C LEU A 99 2.26 5.54 6.29
N LEU A 100 3.20 6.48 6.40
CA LEU A 100 4.45 6.50 5.65
C LEU A 100 5.58 6.32 6.67
N ASP A 101 6.28 5.18 6.66
CA ASP A 101 7.40 5.00 7.58
C ASP A 101 8.61 5.85 7.14
N SER A 102 9.25 6.43 8.14
CA SER A 102 9.99 7.68 8.05
C SER A 102 11.44 7.45 7.63
N CYS A 103 11.71 7.32 6.34
CA CYS A 103 13.07 7.56 5.83
C CYS A 103 13.25 9.06 5.61
N ASN A 104 14.34 9.69 6.08
CA ASN A 104 14.58 11.15 6.01
C ASN A 104 14.37 11.79 4.62
N VAL A 105 14.46 10.98 3.55
CA VAL A 105 14.22 11.37 2.16
C VAL A 105 12.74 11.62 1.84
N MET A 106 11.84 11.01 2.61
CA MET A 106 10.39 11.04 2.44
C MET A 106 9.73 12.21 3.18
N LEU A 107 10.36 12.84 4.18
CA LEU A 107 9.75 13.94 4.96
C LEU A 107 9.35 15.16 4.10
N GLY A 108 10.24 15.64 3.21
CA GLY A 108 9.91 16.75 2.29
C GLY A 108 8.92 16.36 1.19
N LYS A 109 8.83 15.07 0.88
CA LYS A 109 7.94 14.48 -0.12
C LYS A 109 6.54 14.19 0.47
N LYS A 110 6.50 13.87 1.76
CA LYS A 110 5.30 13.58 2.55
C LYS A 110 4.34 14.74 2.58
N LEU A 111 4.79 15.96 2.87
CA LEU A 111 3.94 17.16 2.83
C LEU A 111 3.26 17.38 1.46
N ARG A 112 3.95 17.03 0.37
CA ARG A 112 3.40 17.13 -1.00
C ARG A 112 2.44 15.98 -1.32
N LEU A 113 2.70 14.79 -0.78
CA LEU A 113 1.82 13.63 -0.92
C LEU A 113 0.54 13.82 -0.09
N GLU A 114 0.67 14.26 1.15
CA GLU A 114 -0.42 14.67 2.05
C GLU A 114 -1.36 15.67 1.38
N SER A 115 -0.83 16.77 0.83
CA SER A 115 -1.64 17.78 0.16
C SER A 115 -2.44 17.19 -1.02
N ARG A 116 -1.80 16.37 -1.85
CA ARG A 116 -2.44 15.74 -3.03
C ARG A 116 -3.48 14.69 -2.65
N LEU A 117 -3.19 13.91 -1.61
CA LEU A 117 -4.15 12.93 -1.08
C LEU A 117 -5.33 13.62 -0.41
N GLY A 118 -5.09 14.71 0.32
CA GLY A 118 -6.15 15.51 0.94
C GLY A 118 -7.10 16.16 -0.07
N GLU A 119 -6.61 16.56 -1.25
CA GLU A 119 -7.45 17.05 -2.35
C GLU A 119 -8.43 15.98 -2.88
N LYS A 120 -7.98 14.72 -2.96
CA LYS A 120 -8.80 13.58 -3.43
C LYS A 120 -9.66 12.97 -2.33
N CYS A 121 -9.15 12.97 -1.10
CA CYS A 121 -9.73 12.34 0.07
C CYS A 121 -9.68 13.31 1.26
N PRO A 122 -10.65 14.24 1.38
CA PRO A 122 -10.62 15.27 2.42
C PRO A 122 -10.77 14.74 3.85
N HIS A 123 -11.24 13.50 4.00
CA HIS A 123 -11.41 12.81 5.27
C HIS A 123 -10.21 11.92 5.64
N LEU A 124 -9.15 11.95 4.82
CA LEU A 124 -7.97 11.14 5.05
C LEU A 124 -7.22 11.59 6.32
N LEU A 125 -6.97 10.64 7.21
CA LEU A 125 -6.10 10.82 8.35
C LEU A 125 -4.66 10.45 7.98
N ASP A 126 -3.73 11.41 8.00
CA ASP A 126 -2.30 11.10 7.95
C ASP A 126 -1.77 10.81 9.36
N ILE A 127 -1.23 9.60 9.57
CA ILE A 127 -0.76 9.12 10.88
C ILE A 127 0.75 9.42 11.09
N GLY A 128 1.47 9.81 10.04
CA GLY A 128 2.93 9.97 10.04
C GLY A 128 3.46 11.23 10.75
N ARG A 129 2.80 11.70 11.81
CA ARG A 129 3.38 12.64 12.79
C ARG A 129 3.55 12.03 14.18
N ASP A 130 2.76 11.02 14.55
CA ASP A 130 2.69 10.57 15.95
C ASP A 130 3.11 9.11 16.18
N CYS A 131 3.43 8.34 15.14
CA CYS A 131 3.60 6.89 15.29
C CYS A 131 5.02 6.38 15.04
N LYS A 132 5.81 6.31 16.12
CA LYS A 132 6.66 5.12 16.39
C LYS A 132 5.86 3.99 17.06
N ALA A 133 4.55 4.15 17.22
CA ALA A 133 3.75 3.33 18.12
C ALA A 133 2.31 3.13 17.65
N ILE A 134 2.07 2.68 16.42
CA ILE A 134 0.87 1.86 16.11
C ILE A 134 1.27 0.79 15.09
N LEU A 135 1.95 -0.24 15.59
CA LEU A 135 1.91 -1.63 15.15
C LEU A 135 2.12 -2.49 16.40
#